data_AF-A0A3P7ILV3-F1
#
_entry.id   AF-A0A3P7ILV3-F1
#
_cell.length_a   1.000
_cell.length_b   1.000
_cell.length_c   1.000
_cell.angle_alpha   90.00
_cell.angle_beta   90.00
_cell.angle_gamma   90.00
#
_symmetry.space_group_name_H-M   'P 1'
#
loop_
_entity.id
_entity.type
_entity.pdbx_description
1 polymer ?
#
loop_
_entity_poly.entity_id
_entity_poly.type
_entity_poly.pdbx_seq_one_letter_code
_entity_poly.pdbx_strand_id
1 'polypeptide(L)'
;MCQRFSCCCSALFASREEAKEKDKKQLVKSGLDSVINYELSKVEKNSEICHRTEGTVATCVHEILSDILLFHANNPAVWPQWEFGNQYISRVASRVESRAHAELLLMLQLILPGTNNFYYGDELGMKNLPNGSSVGSK
;
A
#
# COMPACT_ATOMS: atom_id res chain seq x y z
N MET A 1 27.74 22.24 1.77
CA MET A 1 27.35 23.61 1.40
C MET A 1 26.77 23.55 -0.01
N CYS A 2 25.45 23.53 -0.14
CA CYS A 2 24.79 23.51 -1.46
C CYS A 2 24.38 24.96 -1.78
N GLN A 3 25.10 25.61 -2.69
CA GLN A 3 24.85 26.98 -3.11
C GLN A 3 24.07 27.00 -4.43
N ARG A 4 22.87 27.58 -4.36
CA ARG A 4 22.15 28.38 -5.37
C ARG A 4 21.97 27.82 -6.81
N PHE A 5 20.70 27.75 -7.17
CA PHE A 5 20.05 27.56 -8.48
C PHE A 5 19.75 26.11 -8.93
N SER A 6 18.45 25.79 -8.86
CA SER A 6 17.76 24.71 -9.56
C SER A 6 18.10 23.27 -9.16
N CYS A 7 17.61 22.82 -7.99
CA CYS A 7 17.28 21.40 -7.85
C CYS A 7 16.02 21.14 -8.68
N CYS A 8 16.20 20.75 -9.94
CA CYS A 8 15.13 20.09 -10.68
C CYS A 8 14.89 18.75 -9.96
N CYS A 9 13.83 18.66 -9.15
CA CYS A 9 13.38 17.39 -8.60
C CYS A 9 12.77 16.57 -9.74
N SER A 10 13.62 15.88 -10.49
CA SER A 10 13.17 14.82 -11.39
C SER A 10 12.66 13.67 -10.54
N ALA A 11 11.35 13.46 -10.51
CA ALA A 11 10.76 12.27 -9.88
C ALA A 11 11.07 11.06 -10.77
N LEU A 12 12.05 10.25 -10.37
CA LEU A 12 12.38 8.99 -11.02
C LEU A 12 11.60 7.88 -10.33
N PHE A 13 10.67 7.26 -11.06
CA PHE A 13 9.96 6.08 -10.60
C PHE A 13 10.66 4.82 -11.11
N ALA A 14 10.97 3.91 -10.21
CA ALA A 14 11.43 2.57 -10.53
C ALA A 14 10.51 1.57 -9.82
N SER A 15 10.03 0.56 -10.54
CA SER A 15 9.27 -0.55 -9.97
C SER A 15 10.19 -1.74 -9.77
N ARG A 16 10.06 -2.39 -8.61
CA ARG A 16 10.69 -3.66 -8.34
C ARG A 16 9.74 -4.52 -7.54
N GLU A 17 9.21 -5.55 -8.19
CA GLU A 17 8.33 -6.51 -7.55
C GLU A 17 9.09 -7.31 -6.49
N GLU A 18 8.39 -7.74 -5.45
CA GLU A 18 8.90 -8.64 -4.39
C GLU A 18 10.18 -8.18 -3.67
N ALA A 19 10.40 -6.87 -3.54
CA ALA A 19 11.53 -6.34 -2.80
C ALA A 19 11.44 -6.71 -1.30
N LYS A 20 12.40 -7.51 -0.81
CA LYS A 20 12.50 -7.87 0.61
C LYS A 20 12.97 -6.67 1.42
N GLU A 21 12.79 -6.72 2.73
CA GLU A 21 13.24 -5.68 3.66
C GLU A 21 14.70 -5.26 3.49
N LYS A 22 15.61 -6.22 3.24
CA LYS A 22 17.04 -5.94 2.99
C LYS A 22 17.23 -5.08 1.74
N ASP A 23 16.45 -5.35 0.70
CA ASP A 23 16.49 -4.60 -0.54
C ASP A 23 15.95 -3.18 -0.36
N LYS A 24 14.86 -3.02 0.38
CA LYS A 24 14.29 -1.70 0.71
C LYS A 24 15.34 -0.79 1.36
N LYS A 25 16.14 -1.34 2.29
CA LYS A 25 17.25 -0.59 2.91
C LYS A 25 18.34 -0.20 1.92
N GLN A 26 18.69 -1.10 1.00
CA GLN A 26 19.72 -0.83 0.00
C GLN A 26 19.27 0.24 -1.00
N LEU A 27 18.00 0.19 -1.43
CA LEU A 27 17.42 1.17 -2.35
C LEU A 27 17.42 2.58 -1.76
N VAL A 28 17.05 2.72 -0.50
CA VAL A 28 17.10 4.02 0.20
C VAL A 28 18.55 4.50 0.33
N LYS A 29 19.50 3.61 0.66
CA LYS A 29 20.93 3.96 0.68
C LYS A 29 21.47 4.40 -0.69
N SER A 30 20.91 3.91 -1.79
CA SER A 30 21.28 4.33 -3.15
C SER A 30 20.67 5.67 -3.58
N GLY A 31 19.91 6.35 -2.71
CA GLY A 31 19.37 7.68 -2.95
C GLY A 31 17.89 7.71 -3.34
N LEU A 32 17.14 6.62 -3.11
CA LEU A 32 15.69 6.63 -3.27
C LEU A 32 15.03 7.24 -2.03
N ASP A 33 14.17 8.25 -2.23
CA ASP A 33 13.52 8.98 -1.13
C ASP A 33 12.44 8.17 -0.39
N SER A 34 11.71 7.29 -1.10
CA SER A 34 10.62 6.51 -0.51
C SER A 34 10.42 5.16 -1.21
N VAL A 35 9.89 4.17 -0.48
CA VAL A 35 9.61 2.83 -1.00
C VAL A 35 8.17 2.44 -0.67
N ILE A 36 7.37 2.17 -1.69
CA ILE A 36 5.98 1.72 -1.54
C ILE A 36 5.96 0.30 -0.96
N ASN A 37 5.12 0.09 0.05
CA ASN A 37 4.90 -1.22 0.63
C ASN A 37 3.62 -1.87 0.09
N TYR A 38 3.77 -2.89 -0.73
CA TYR A 38 2.66 -3.62 -1.34
C TYR A 38 2.09 -4.74 -0.47
N GLU A 39 2.61 -5.00 0.73
CA GLU A 39 2.08 -6.08 1.58
C GLU A 39 0.62 -5.84 2.01
N LEU A 40 0.23 -4.58 2.25
CA LEU A 40 -1.16 -4.22 2.55
C LEU A 40 -2.12 -4.42 1.37
N SER A 41 -1.59 -4.44 0.15
CA SER A 41 -2.37 -4.67 -1.05
C SER A 41 -2.87 -6.12 -1.15
N LYS A 42 -2.20 -7.05 -0.43
CA LYS A 42 -2.53 -8.47 -0.35
C LYS A 42 -3.68 -8.79 0.62
N VAL A 43 -4.19 -7.78 1.33
CA VAL A 43 -5.33 -7.95 2.24
C VAL A 43 -6.57 -8.27 1.42
N GLU A 44 -7.07 -9.49 1.59
CA GLU A 44 -8.25 -10.02 0.94
C GLU A 44 -8.96 -10.99 1.88
N LYS A 45 -10.28 -10.89 1.95
CA LYS A 45 -11.09 -11.78 2.76
C LYS A 45 -11.03 -13.18 2.13
N ASN A 46 -10.84 -14.17 2.98
CA ASN A 46 -10.76 -15.57 2.57
C ASN A 46 -9.59 -15.93 1.62
N SER A 47 -8.50 -15.16 1.64
CA SER A 47 -7.27 -15.51 0.89
C SER A 47 -6.34 -16.41 1.70
N GLU A 48 -5.42 -17.12 1.06
CA GLU A 48 -4.40 -17.93 1.76
C GLU A 48 -3.59 -17.11 2.77
N ILE A 49 -3.37 -15.83 2.50
CA ILE A 49 -2.61 -14.93 3.38
C ILE A 49 -3.42 -14.62 4.64
N CYS A 50 -4.69 -14.25 4.50
CA CYS A 50 -5.56 -13.92 5.63
C CYS A 50 -6.26 -15.13 6.27
N HIS A 51 -6.19 -16.32 5.67
CA HIS A 51 -6.71 -17.58 6.23
C HIS A 51 -5.67 -18.39 7.01
N ARG A 52 -4.36 -18.12 6.83
CA ARG A 52 -3.30 -18.80 7.61
C ARG A 52 -3.47 -18.61 9.10
N THR A 53 -4.10 -17.52 9.50
CA THR A 53 -4.53 -17.22 10.86
C THR A 53 -6.06 -17.25 10.83
N GLU A 54 -6.70 -17.96 11.75
CA GLU A 54 -8.18 -18.14 11.82
C GLU A 54 -8.88 -16.80 12.17
N GLY A 55 -8.71 -15.80 11.32
CA GLY A 55 -8.82 -14.40 11.68
C GLY A 55 -9.76 -13.62 10.78
N THR A 56 -10.40 -12.62 11.39
CA THR A 56 -11.13 -11.58 10.67
C THR A 56 -10.16 -10.73 9.83
N VAL A 57 -10.67 -9.94 8.88
CA VAL A 57 -9.87 -8.96 8.10
C VAL A 57 -9.02 -8.07 9.02
N ALA A 58 -9.54 -7.73 10.21
CA ALA A 58 -8.82 -6.92 11.19
C ALA A 58 -7.56 -7.61 11.72
N THR A 59 -7.64 -8.92 12.01
CA THR A 59 -6.48 -9.71 12.47
C THR A 59 -5.40 -9.78 11.40
N CYS A 60 -5.79 -10.08 10.16
CA CYS A 60 -4.85 -10.12 9.02
C CYS A 60 -4.13 -8.78 8.82
N VAL A 61 -4.88 -7.68 8.87
CA VAL A 61 -4.30 -6.33 8.72
C VAL A 61 -3.40 -6.00 9.89
N HIS A 62 -3.77 -6.36 11.12
CA HIS A 62 -2.97 -6.11 12.31
C HIS A 62 -1.62 -6.85 12.27
N GLU A 63 -1.60 -8.11 11.82
CA GLU A 63 -0.37 -8.90 11.68
C GLU A 63 0.57 -8.25 10.68
N ILE A 64 0.07 -7.95 9.46
CA ILE A 64 0.87 -7.31 8.41
C ILE A 64 1.39 -5.95 8.88
N LEU A 65 0.54 -5.13 9.51
CA LEU A 65 0.95 -3.81 10.00
C LEU A 65 1.99 -3.90 11.12
N SER A 66 1.85 -4.86 12.03
CA SER A 66 2.79 -5.02 13.15
C SER A 66 4.20 -5.31 12.64
N ASP A 67 4.34 -6.21 11.67
CA ASP A 67 5.63 -6.54 11.06
C ASP A 67 6.25 -5.34 10.34
N ILE A 68 5.44 -4.64 9.54
CA ILE A 68 5.90 -3.48 8.78
C ILE A 68 6.28 -2.31 9.71
N LEU A 69 5.48 -2.03 10.73
CA LEU A 69 5.75 -0.97 11.69
C LEU A 69 7.05 -1.24 12.47
N LEU A 70 7.28 -2.50 12.89
CA LEU A 70 8.54 -2.90 13.51
C LEU A 70 9.73 -2.70 12.56
N PHE A 71 9.58 -3.02 11.27
CA PHE A 71 10.62 -2.77 10.28
C PHE A 71 10.96 -1.27 10.17
N HIS A 72 9.96 -0.39 10.05
CA HIS A 72 10.20 1.06 9.91
C HIS A 72 10.71 1.70 11.21
N ALA A 73 10.25 1.23 12.38
CA ALA A 73 10.78 1.67 13.67
C ALA A 73 12.28 1.36 13.81
N ASN A 74 12.71 0.19 13.33
CA ASN A 74 14.11 -0.21 13.33
C ASN A 74 14.94 0.45 12.19
N ASN A 75 14.30 1.09 11.21
CA ASN A 75 14.95 1.64 10.03
C ASN A 75 14.36 3.01 9.66
N PRO A 76 14.56 4.05 10.49
CA PRO A 76 13.92 5.36 10.32
C PRO A 76 14.33 6.08 9.02
N ALA A 77 15.45 5.67 8.40
CA ALA A 77 15.86 6.19 7.10
C ALA A 77 14.91 5.76 5.95
N VAL A 78 14.20 4.64 6.12
CA VAL A 78 13.26 4.14 5.10
C VAL A 78 11.89 4.76 5.35
N TRP A 79 11.55 5.80 4.59
CA TRP A 79 10.27 6.48 4.73
C TRP A 79 9.09 5.56 4.32
N PRO A 80 8.10 5.35 5.20
CA PRO A 80 6.97 4.46 4.92
C PRO A 80 5.99 5.08 3.92
N GLN A 81 5.54 4.24 2.99
CA GLN A 81 4.43 4.52 2.07
C GLN A 81 3.39 3.41 2.14
N TRP A 82 2.14 3.78 2.42
CA TRP A 82 1.03 2.87 2.64
C TRP A 82 0.10 2.86 1.44
N GLU A 83 -0.31 1.67 0.99
CA GLU A 83 -1.21 1.48 -0.15
C GLU A 83 -2.08 0.23 0.06
N PHE A 84 -3.40 0.40 0.10
CA PHE A 84 -4.36 -0.71 0.03
C PHE A 84 -4.84 -1.01 -1.39
N GLY A 85 -4.74 -0.05 -2.31
CA GLY A 85 -5.36 -0.07 -3.64
C GLY A 85 -4.41 0.49 -4.70
N ASN A 86 -4.44 -0.05 -5.92
CA ASN A 86 -3.79 0.54 -7.09
C ASN A 86 -4.48 0.07 -8.38
N GLN A 87 -3.97 0.51 -9.53
CA GLN A 87 -4.55 0.21 -10.85
C GLN A 87 -4.46 -1.27 -11.29
N TYR A 88 -3.60 -2.07 -10.66
CA TYR A 88 -3.35 -3.46 -11.05
C TYR A 88 -4.09 -4.47 -10.17
N ILE A 89 -4.59 -4.04 -9.02
CA ILE A 89 -5.24 -4.92 -8.04
C ILE A 89 -6.75 -4.66 -7.96
N SER A 90 -7.49 -5.71 -7.61
CA SER A 90 -8.92 -5.63 -7.29
C SER A 90 -9.18 -4.57 -6.21
N ARG A 91 -10.28 -3.81 -6.31
CA ARG A 91 -10.61 -2.76 -5.34
C ARG A 91 -10.75 -3.31 -3.93
N VAL A 92 -10.31 -2.54 -2.93
CA VAL A 92 -10.31 -2.98 -1.53
C VAL A 92 -11.70 -3.38 -1.05
N ALA A 93 -12.75 -2.64 -1.40
CA ALA A 93 -14.14 -2.95 -1.04
C ALA A 93 -14.68 -4.25 -1.67
N SER A 94 -14.09 -4.68 -2.78
CA SER A 94 -14.36 -5.99 -3.39
C SER A 94 -13.58 -7.10 -2.68
N ARG A 95 -12.30 -6.88 -2.36
CA ARG A 95 -11.46 -7.88 -1.67
C ARG A 95 -11.91 -8.18 -0.24
N VAL A 96 -12.36 -7.17 0.50
CA VAL A 96 -12.89 -7.36 1.87
C VAL A 96 -14.39 -7.65 1.91
N GLU A 97 -15.04 -7.69 0.72
CA GLU A 97 -16.47 -7.89 0.50
C GLU A 97 -17.41 -6.91 1.21
N SER A 98 -16.89 -5.85 1.83
CA SER A 98 -17.65 -4.93 2.66
C SER A 98 -17.18 -3.49 2.52
N ARG A 99 -18.13 -2.59 2.24
CA ARG A 99 -17.86 -1.15 2.13
C ARG A 99 -17.41 -0.56 3.47
N ALA A 100 -18.09 -0.89 4.56
CA ALA A 100 -17.74 -0.39 5.89
C ALA A 100 -16.32 -0.81 6.31
N HIS A 101 -15.91 -2.05 6.01
CA HIS A 101 -14.54 -2.48 6.28
C HIS A 101 -13.53 -1.72 5.41
N ALA A 102 -13.80 -1.48 4.13
CA ALA A 102 -12.94 -0.67 3.29
C ALA A 102 -12.77 0.77 3.80
N GLU A 103 -13.87 1.41 4.23
CA GLU A 103 -13.83 2.76 4.82
C GLU A 103 -13.02 2.78 6.13
N LEU A 104 -13.12 1.74 6.96
CA LEU A 104 -12.28 1.59 8.16
C LEU A 104 -10.79 1.42 7.81
N LEU A 105 -10.46 0.67 6.77
CA LEU A 105 -9.07 0.51 6.31
C LEU A 105 -8.49 1.84 5.79
N LEU A 106 -9.31 2.67 5.15
CA LEU A 106 -8.89 4.02 4.75
C LEU A 106 -8.66 4.94 5.95
N MET A 107 -9.53 4.89 6.96
CA MET A 107 -9.30 5.63 8.22
C MET A 107 -8.03 5.16 8.92
N LEU A 108 -7.78 3.84 8.93
CA LEU A 108 -6.54 3.27 9.44
C LEU A 108 -5.33 3.80 8.68
N GLN A 109 -5.38 3.86 7.35
CA GLN A 109 -4.31 4.41 6.53
C GLN A 109 -4.01 5.88 6.89
N LEU A 110 -5.04 6.70 7.12
CA LEU A 110 -4.88 8.11 7.50
C LEU A 110 -4.15 8.32 8.83
N ILE A 111 -4.22 7.37 9.77
CA ILE A 111 -3.56 7.47 11.08
C ILE A 111 -2.17 6.82 11.12
N LEU A 112 -1.76 6.11 10.06
CA LEU A 112 -0.43 5.53 9.98
C LEU A 112 0.64 6.61 9.71
N PRO A 113 1.82 6.52 10.36
CA PRO A 113 2.90 7.47 10.13
C PRO A 113 3.52 7.26 8.75
N GLY A 114 3.77 8.33 8.01
CA GLY A 114 4.39 8.28 6.68
C GLY A 114 3.58 8.98 5.61
N THR A 115 3.69 8.47 4.40
CA THR A 115 2.94 8.97 3.24
C THR A 115 1.84 7.99 2.86
N ASN A 116 0.62 8.49 2.70
CA ASN A 116 -0.54 7.70 2.28
C ASN A 116 -0.74 7.78 0.77
N ASN A 117 -0.93 6.63 0.13
CA ASN A 117 -1.34 6.52 -1.27
C ASN A 117 -2.76 5.94 -1.37
N PHE A 118 -3.70 6.77 -1.83
CA PHE A 118 -5.09 6.36 -2.03
C PHE A 118 -5.37 6.16 -3.51
N TYR A 119 -5.96 5.02 -3.87
CA TYR A 119 -6.43 4.80 -5.22
C TYR A 119 -7.82 5.42 -5.40
N TYR A 120 -8.01 6.12 -6.50
CA TYR A 120 -9.26 6.83 -6.75
C TYR A 120 -10.47 5.88 -6.68
N GLY A 121 -11.53 6.36 -6.06
CA GLY A 121 -12.73 5.58 -5.82
C GLY A 121 -12.70 4.73 -4.55
N ASP A 122 -11.54 4.50 -3.92
CA ASP A 122 -11.50 3.83 -2.62
C ASP A 122 -12.18 4.71 -1.57
N GLU A 123 -12.00 6.02 -1.62
CA GLU A 123 -12.70 7.01 -0.77
C GLU A 123 -14.22 6.99 -0.92
N LEU A 124 -14.73 6.50 -2.05
CA LEU A 124 -16.16 6.31 -2.31
C LEU A 124 -16.64 4.89 -1.96
N GLY A 125 -15.72 4.00 -1.56
CA GLY A 125 -15.99 2.57 -1.35
C GLY A 125 -16.36 1.84 -2.65
N MET A 126 -15.77 2.25 -3.79
CA MET A 126 -16.03 1.63 -5.09
C MET A 126 -15.67 0.16 -5.08
N LYS A 127 -16.55 -0.66 -5.65
CA LYS A 127 -16.30 -2.08 -5.91
C LYS A 127 -15.90 -2.29 -7.36
N ASN A 128 -15.29 -3.44 -7.64
CA ASN A 128 -15.01 -3.86 -9.00
C ASN A 128 -16.26 -3.80 -9.86
N LEU A 129 -16.05 -3.49 -11.12
CA LEU A 129 -17.07 -3.60 -12.12
C LEU A 129 -17.55 -5.05 -12.22
N PRO A 130 -18.87 -5.30 -12.40
CA PRO A 130 -19.35 -6.64 -12.68
C PRO A 130 -18.74 -7.14 -14.00
N ASN A 131 -18.46 -8.44 -14.10
CA ASN A 131 -17.74 -9.08 -15.21
C ASN A 131 -18.34 -8.87 -16.63
N GLY A 132 -19.48 -8.18 -16.76
CA GLY A 132 -20.14 -7.86 -18.03
C GLY A 132 -20.15 -6.38 -18.43
N SER A 133 -19.65 -5.46 -17.60
CA SER A 133 -19.55 -4.05 -17.99
C SER A 133 -18.22 -3.83 -18.71
N SER A 134 -18.22 -4.01 -20.03
CA SER A 134 -17.19 -3.48 -20.90
C SER A 134 -17.24 -1.95 -20.83
N VAL A 135 -16.36 -1.35 -20.04
CA VAL A 135 -16.04 0.06 -20.25
C VAL A 135 -15.23 0.06 -21.52
N GLY A 136 -15.90 0.37 -22.64
CA GLY A 136 -15.30 0.36 -23.95
C GLY A 136 -14.02 1.19 -23.92
N SER A 137 -12.89 0.52 -24.14
CA SER A 137 -11.67 1.16 -24.61
C SER A 137 -12.02 1.78 -25.97
N LYS A 138 -12.33 3.08 -25.96
CA LYS A 138 -12.29 3.91 -27.15
C LYS A 138 -10.88 4.45 -27.33
#